data_AF-A0A6L7YLK6-F1
#
_entry.id   AF-A0A6L7YLK6-F1
#
_cell.length_a   1.000
_cell.length_b   1.000
_cell.length_c   1.000
_cell.angle_alpha   90.00
_cell.angle_beta   90.00
_cell.angle_gamma   90.00
#
_symmetry.space_group_name_H-M   'P 1'
#
loop_
_entity.id
_entity.type
_entity.pdbx_description
1 polymer ?
#
loop_
_entity_poly.entity_id
_entity_poly.type
_entity_poly.pdbx_seq_one_letter_code
_entity_poly.pdbx_strand_id
1 'polypeptide(L)'
;MLIPFETPYDLRGTLCGGQAFRWRDEGDGWFGGVIFGNVVRMRRVNEGIEFVSAPDDDVSLAPLVRDYLRVDDDMDGIYAALSEDEHLADAVKQHRGLRVLRQEPWECLIGFICSANNNIPRITANVEDLAAHYGKPLPCPDTQDCQRNTFPSPSDLVGAGEQALRDLKLGFRAVNVIAAAEGIAHGEGPDLYALREADYDDSLTELVRLRGIADKVANCVMLFSLDKPQAFPVDVWIVKALRDWYPDAPVPPALNSNGNKTTPTERHKREMREWALERYGEHAGYANQYMFHHKRWVDLSGG
;
A
#
# COMPACT_ATOMS: atom_id res chain seq x y z
N MET A 1 16.45 -18.28 -4.71
CA MET A 1 17.40 -17.16 -4.98
C MET A 1 17.59 -16.29 -3.74
N LEU A 2 18.69 -15.52 -3.64
CA LEU A 2 18.97 -14.58 -2.53
C LEU A 2 19.03 -13.13 -3.03
N ILE A 3 18.30 -12.23 -2.38
CA ILE A 3 18.39 -10.78 -2.56
C ILE A 3 19.15 -10.17 -1.38
N PRO A 4 20.42 -9.77 -1.57
CA PRO A 4 21.20 -9.12 -0.52
C PRO A 4 20.75 -7.67 -0.30
N PHE A 5 20.93 -7.17 0.92
CA PHE A 5 20.72 -5.78 1.29
C PHE A 5 21.74 -5.37 2.36
N GLU A 6 22.09 -4.09 2.42
CA GLU A 6 23.14 -3.59 3.33
C GLU A 6 22.56 -3.00 4.63
N THR A 7 21.29 -2.58 4.62
CA THR A 7 20.60 -1.96 5.75
C THR A 7 19.52 -2.88 6.31
N PRO A 8 19.11 -2.74 7.59
CA PRO A 8 18.08 -3.59 8.17
C PRO A 8 16.80 -3.67 7.31
N TYR A 9 16.17 -4.84 7.28
CA TYR A 9 14.91 -5.06 6.56
C TYR A 9 13.92 -5.81 7.45
N ASP A 10 12.78 -5.17 7.75
CA ASP A 10 11.65 -5.76 8.46
C ASP A 10 10.67 -6.32 7.43
N LEU A 11 10.85 -7.60 7.10
CA LEU A 11 10.06 -8.28 6.08
C LEU A 11 8.58 -8.38 6.48
N ARG A 12 8.29 -8.74 7.74
CA ARG A 12 6.92 -8.90 8.24
C ARG A 12 6.20 -7.56 8.25
N GLY A 13 6.84 -6.52 8.80
CA GLY A 13 6.29 -5.17 8.84
C GLY A 13 6.01 -4.63 7.45
N THR A 14 6.94 -4.85 6.51
CA THR A 14 6.80 -4.38 5.13
C THR A 14 5.66 -5.09 4.40
N LEU A 15 5.62 -6.43 4.40
CA LEU A 15 4.66 -7.20 3.60
C LEU A 15 3.24 -7.20 4.18
N CYS A 16 3.10 -7.24 5.52
CA CYS A 16 1.82 -7.38 6.20
C CYS A 16 1.38 -6.08 6.91
N GLY A 17 2.08 -4.97 6.65
CA GLY A 17 1.89 -3.67 7.31
C GLY A 17 0.61 -2.93 6.96
N GLY A 18 -0.05 -3.28 5.85
CA GLY A 18 -1.24 -2.59 5.35
C GLY A 18 -1.01 -1.78 4.08
N GLN A 19 0.20 -1.83 3.51
CA GLN A 19 0.49 -1.31 2.18
C GLN A 19 0.12 -2.29 1.05
N ALA A 20 0.23 -3.59 1.30
CA ALA A 20 -0.10 -4.67 0.38
C ALA A 20 -1.10 -5.64 1.02
N PHE A 21 -1.90 -6.32 0.19
CA PHE A 21 -3.04 -7.11 0.66
C PHE A 21 -3.00 -8.58 0.29
N ARG A 22 -2.03 -9.02 -0.54
CA ARG A 22 -1.92 -10.40 -1.03
C ARG A 22 -0.76 -11.19 -0.42
N TRP A 23 -0.09 -10.65 0.60
CA TRP A 23 0.92 -11.37 1.38
C TRP A 23 0.28 -12.10 2.56
N ARG A 24 0.71 -13.35 2.79
CA ARG A 24 0.29 -14.19 3.91
C ARG A 24 1.50 -14.68 4.68
N ASP A 25 1.39 -14.70 6.00
CA ASP A 25 2.35 -15.40 6.87
C ASP A 25 2.08 -16.91 6.76
N GLU A 26 3.05 -17.66 6.25
CA GLU A 26 2.95 -19.11 6.05
C GLU A 26 3.54 -19.91 7.23
N GLY A 27 4.05 -19.23 8.26
CA GLY A 27 4.79 -19.85 9.36
C GLY A 27 6.29 -20.02 9.05
N ASP A 28 7.06 -20.33 10.09
CA ASP A 28 8.52 -20.54 10.02
C ASP A 28 9.31 -19.40 9.33
N GLY A 29 8.77 -18.18 9.38
CA GLY A 29 9.36 -16.99 8.77
C GLY A 29 9.12 -16.84 7.26
N TRP A 30 8.37 -17.75 6.64
CA TRP A 30 7.97 -17.65 5.23
C TRP A 30 6.75 -16.78 5.04
N PHE A 31 6.81 -15.96 3.99
CA PHE A 31 5.69 -15.14 3.53
C PHE A 31 5.39 -15.47 2.08
N GLY A 32 4.13 -15.77 1.78
CA GLY A 32 3.66 -16.13 0.45
C GLY A 32 2.78 -15.03 -0.15
N GLY A 33 3.11 -14.59 -1.35
CA GLY A 33 2.42 -13.52 -2.07
C GLY A 33 2.27 -13.79 -3.56
N VAL A 34 1.56 -12.89 -4.23
CA VAL A 34 1.50 -12.84 -5.68
C VAL A 34 1.96 -11.44 -6.09
N ILE A 35 2.96 -11.36 -6.96
CA ILE A 35 3.44 -10.10 -7.54
C ILE A 35 3.59 -10.27 -9.04
N PHE A 36 3.06 -9.34 -9.84
CA PHE A 36 3.23 -9.33 -11.30
C PHE A 36 3.00 -10.70 -11.99
N GLY A 37 1.93 -11.39 -11.60
CA GLY A 37 1.59 -12.71 -12.15
C GLY A 37 2.46 -13.87 -11.68
N ASN A 38 3.28 -13.69 -10.64
CA ASN A 38 4.13 -14.72 -10.07
C ASN A 38 3.75 -15.00 -8.61
N VAL A 39 3.59 -16.27 -8.25
CA VAL A 39 3.57 -16.70 -6.85
C VAL A 39 5.00 -16.61 -6.32
N VAL A 40 5.19 -15.86 -5.25
CA VAL A 40 6.51 -15.67 -4.62
C VAL A 40 6.40 -16.05 -3.16
N ARG A 41 7.33 -16.89 -2.69
CA ARG A 41 7.53 -17.17 -1.27
C ARG A 41 8.87 -16.61 -0.86
N MET A 42 8.94 -15.89 0.24
CA MET A 42 10.19 -15.29 0.71
C MET A 42 10.32 -15.34 2.22
N ARG A 43 11.56 -15.43 2.70
CA ARG A 43 11.90 -15.32 4.12
C ARG A 43 13.17 -14.52 4.30
N ARG A 44 13.28 -13.87 5.46
CA ARG A 44 14.51 -13.20 5.85
C ARG A 44 15.53 -14.25 6.33
N VAL A 45 16.75 -14.15 5.84
CA VAL A 45 17.93 -14.87 6.33
C VAL A 45 19.03 -13.88 6.74
N ASN A 46 20.16 -14.36 7.26
CA ASN A 46 21.24 -13.48 7.74
C ASN A 46 21.83 -12.61 6.62
N GLU A 47 21.96 -13.16 5.41
CA GLU A 47 22.64 -12.53 4.27
C GLU A 47 21.69 -11.80 3.31
N GLY A 48 20.39 -11.76 3.61
CA GLY A 48 19.40 -11.14 2.72
C GLY A 48 17.98 -11.68 2.86
N ILE A 49 17.20 -11.56 1.78
CA ILE A 49 15.90 -12.22 1.63
C ILE A 49 16.07 -13.38 0.65
N GLU A 50 15.83 -14.59 1.13
CA GLU A 50 15.71 -15.77 0.28
C GLU A 50 14.29 -15.81 -0.29
N PHE A 51 14.15 -16.11 -1.58
CA PHE A 51 12.85 -16.29 -2.21
C PHE A 51 12.86 -17.42 -3.26
N VAL A 52 11.67 -17.95 -3.52
CA VAL A 52 11.36 -18.86 -4.63
C VAL A 52 10.14 -18.38 -5.39
N SER A 53 10.05 -18.64 -6.69
CA SER A 53 8.95 -18.17 -7.53
C SER A 53 8.47 -19.15 -8.61
N ALA A 54 7.23 -18.93 -9.05
CA ALA A 54 6.66 -19.54 -10.25
C ALA A 54 5.57 -18.62 -10.86
N PRO A 55 5.31 -18.66 -12.19
CA PRO A 55 5.94 -19.53 -13.18
C PRO A 55 7.36 -19.13 -13.58
N ASP A 56 7.72 -17.85 -13.42
CA ASP A 56 9.08 -17.39 -13.73
C ASP A 56 10.04 -17.94 -12.67
N ASP A 57 11.17 -18.47 -13.12
CA ASP A 57 12.20 -19.00 -12.24
C ASP A 57 12.85 -17.89 -11.41
N ASP A 58 13.41 -18.26 -10.26
CA ASP A 58 13.95 -17.31 -9.31
C ASP A 58 15.03 -16.37 -9.90
N VAL A 59 15.81 -16.83 -10.88
CA VAL A 59 16.90 -16.03 -11.47
C VAL A 59 16.31 -14.93 -12.35
N SER A 60 15.35 -15.31 -13.19
CA SER A 60 14.65 -14.37 -14.08
C SER A 60 13.84 -13.33 -13.29
N LEU A 61 13.23 -13.72 -12.17
CA LEU A 61 12.39 -12.82 -11.36
C LEU A 61 13.19 -11.95 -10.38
N ALA A 62 14.46 -12.25 -10.12
CA ALA A 62 15.26 -11.56 -9.10
C ALA A 62 15.33 -10.02 -9.25
N PRO A 63 15.50 -9.44 -10.46
CA PRO A 63 15.49 -7.99 -10.63
C PRO A 63 14.13 -7.37 -10.24
N LEU A 64 13.03 -8.04 -10.57
CA LEU A 64 11.68 -7.58 -10.23
C LEU A 64 11.43 -7.69 -8.71
N VAL A 65 11.88 -8.75 -8.06
CA VAL A 65 11.78 -8.90 -6.60
C VAL A 65 12.60 -7.82 -5.89
N ARG A 66 13.82 -7.55 -6.37
CA ARG A 66 14.68 -6.46 -5.86
C ARG A 66 13.97 -5.11 -5.95
N ASP A 67 13.42 -4.81 -7.13
CA ASP A 67 12.67 -3.59 -7.40
C ASP A 67 11.40 -3.46 -6.53
N TYR A 68 10.60 -4.51 -6.46
CA TYR A 68 9.37 -4.56 -5.66
C TYR A 68 9.61 -4.29 -4.18
N LEU A 69 10.69 -4.85 -3.62
CA LEU A 69 11.09 -4.70 -2.22
C LEU A 69 11.83 -3.38 -1.93
N ARG A 70 12.14 -2.59 -2.96
CA ARG A 70 12.90 -1.33 -2.84
C ARG A 70 14.16 -1.45 -1.98
N VAL A 71 14.90 -2.55 -2.13
CA VAL A 71 16.11 -2.78 -1.31
C VAL A 71 17.20 -1.73 -1.57
N ASP A 72 17.16 -1.11 -2.75
CA ASP A 72 18.13 -0.09 -3.20
C ASP A 72 17.79 1.34 -2.71
N ASP A 73 16.68 1.56 -1.99
CA ASP A 73 16.39 2.86 -1.38
C ASP A 73 17.47 3.22 -0.33
N ASP A 74 17.92 4.48 -0.31
CA ASP A 74 18.90 5.02 0.65
C ASP A 74 18.28 5.15 2.05
N MET A 75 18.25 4.03 2.78
CA MET A 75 17.69 4.02 4.12
C MET A 75 18.50 4.80 5.13
N ASP A 76 19.81 4.93 4.96
CA ASP A 76 20.61 5.69 5.92
C ASP A 76 20.29 7.18 5.80
N GLY A 77 20.13 7.69 4.57
CA GLY A 77 19.60 9.03 4.31
C GLY A 77 18.18 9.22 4.86
N ILE A 78 17.27 8.27 4.59
CA ILE A 78 15.90 8.32 5.14
C ILE A 78 15.91 8.32 6.67
N TYR A 79 16.70 7.46 7.32
CA TYR A 79 16.79 7.42 8.78
C TYR A 79 17.37 8.70 9.35
N ALA A 80 18.38 9.29 8.72
CA ALA A 80 18.94 10.57 9.13
C ALA A 80 17.87 11.67 9.09
N ALA A 81 17.17 11.81 7.97
CA ALA A 81 16.13 12.81 7.80
C ALA A 81 14.96 12.63 8.77
N LEU A 82 14.44 11.40 8.92
CA LEU A 82 13.31 11.14 9.82
C LEU A 82 13.69 11.31 11.30
N SER A 83 14.95 11.06 11.68
CA SER A 83 15.39 11.17 13.08
C SER A 83 15.64 12.60 13.54
N GLU A 84 15.55 13.60 12.66
CA GLU A 84 15.53 15.02 13.05
C GLU A 84 14.26 15.40 13.82
N ASP A 85 13.18 14.64 13.63
CA ASP A 85 11.92 14.77 14.35
C ASP A 85 11.84 13.74 15.50
N GLU A 86 11.68 14.21 16.74
CA GLU A 86 11.78 13.35 17.93
C GLU A 86 10.76 12.21 17.95
N HIS A 87 9.55 12.44 17.44
CA HIS A 87 8.50 11.43 17.41
C HIS A 87 8.79 10.35 16.36
N LEU A 88 9.35 10.76 15.22
CA LEU A 88 9.76 9.83 14.17
C LEU A 88 11.04 9.09 14.55
N ALA A 89 11.97 9.69 15.29
CA ALA A 89 13.17 9.02 15.77
C ALA A 89 12.84 7.77 16.61
N ASP A 90 11.86 7.87 17.52
CA ASP A 90 11.37 6.73 18.30
C ASP A 90 10.67 5.68 17.44
N ALA A 91 9.84 6.11 16.49
CA ALA A 91 9.19 5.21 15.54
C ALA A 91 10.22 4.45 14.66
N VAL A 92 11.26 5.14 14.17
CA VAL A 92 12.36 4.57 13.38
C VAL A 92 13.13 3.55 14.21
N LYS A 93 13.46 3.88 15.47
CA LYS A 93 14.15 2.96 16.38
C LYS A 93 13.35 1.67 16.58
N GLN A 94 12.03 1.77 16.73
CA GLN A 94 11.17 0.64 17.03
C GLN A 94 10.85 -0.22 15.79
N HIS A 95 10.70 0.40 14.62
CA HIS A 95 10.30 -0.24 13.37
C HIS A 95 11.43 -0.22 12.33
N ARG A 96 12.67 -0.33 12.80
CA ARG A 96 13.84 -0.23 11.93
C ARG A 96 13.81 -1.32 10.86
N GLY A 97 14.04 -0.92 9.62
CA GLY A 97 13.98 -1.78 8.44
C GLY A 97 12.62 -1.86 7.75
N LEU A 98 11.59 -1.15 8.23
CA LEU A 98 10.34 -0.99 7.49
C LEU A 98 10.61 -0.31 6.13
N ARG A 99 10.07 -0.88 5.05
CA ARG A 99 10.18 -0.34 3.68
C ARG A 99 8.82 0.00 3.07
N VAL A 100 8.85 0.82 2.03
CA VAL A 100 7.76 1.01 1.09
C VAL A 100 7.92 0.02 -0.06
N LEU A 101 6.84 -0.63 -0.51
CA LEU A 101 6.86 -1.53 -1.66
C LEU A 101 6.64 -0.76 -2.98
N ARG A 102 7.06 -1.36 -4.10
CA ARG A 102 6.75 -0.90 -5.46
C ARG A 102 5.82 -1.90 -6.14
N GLN A 103 4.53 -1.82 -5.80
CA GLN A 103 3.49 -2.73 -6.26
C GLN A 103 3.07 -2.52 -7.72
N GLU A 104 2.36 -3.50 -8.27
CA GLU A 104 1.66 -3.35 -9.55
C GLU A 104 0.59 -2.24 -9.41
N PRO A 105 0.61 -1.20 -10.25
CA PRO A 105 -0.31 -0.05 -10.11
C PRO A 105 -1.79 -0.41 -10.10
N TRP A 106 -2.21 -1.35 -10.94
CA TRP A 106 -3.61 -1.76 -11.04
C TRP A 106 -4.08 -2.54 -9.80
N GLU A 107 -3.32 -3.55 -9.35
CA GLU A 107 -3.65 -4.27 -8.12
C GLU A 107 -3.65 -3.33 -6.91
N CYS A 108 -2.67 -2.42 -6.81
CA CYS A 108 -2.58 -1.41 -5.77
C CYS A 108 -3.82 -0.50 -5.76
N LEU A 109 -4.23 0.00 -6.93
CA LEU A 109 -5.42 0.85 -7.09
C LEU A 109 -6.68 0.17 -6.54
N ILE A 110 -6.96 -1.05 -6.99
CA ILE A 110 -8.15 -1.78 -6.54
C ILE A 110 -8.07 -2.11 -5.05
N GLY A 111 -6.89 -2.53 -4.55
CA GLY A 111 -6.66 -2.77 -3.13
C GLY A 111 -7.02 -1.56 -2.26
N PHE A 112 -6.61 -0.35 -2.66
CA PHE A 112 -6.93 0.86 -1.91
C PHE A 112 -8.36 1.37 -2.10
N ILE A 113 -9.01 1.10 -3.24
CA ILE A 113 -10.47 1.28 -3.37
C ILE A 113 -11.19 0.37 -2.37
N CYS A 114 -10.78 -0.90 -2.25
CA CYS A 114 -11.31 -1.84 -1.26
C CYS A 114 -11.04 -1.41 0.19
N SER A 115 -9.99 -0.60 0.43
CA SER A 115 -9.61 -0.11 1.75
C SER A 115 -10.53 0.95 2.36
N ALA A 116 -11.28 1.68 1.53
CA ALA A 116 -12.07 2.82 1.99
C ALA A 116 -13.09 2.42 3.07
N ASN A 117 -12.98 2.95 4.30
CA ASN A 117 -13.84 2.56 5.44
C ASN A 117 -13.88 1.04 5.71
N ASN A 118 -12.72 0.38 5.69
CA ASN A 118 -12.59 -1.05 5.85
C ASN A 118 -11.45 -1.41 6.83
N ASN A 119 -11.26 -2.70 7.13
CA ASN A 119 -10.12 -3.19 7.93
C ASN A 119 -9.29 -4.19 7.13
N ILE A 120 -7.99 -4.28 7.45
CA ILE A 120 -7.02 -5.07 6.67
C ILE A 120 -7.47 -6.52 6.42
N PRO A 121 -7.94 -7.29 7.42
CA PRO A 121 -8.39 -8.66 7.17
C PRO A 121 -9.48 -8.76 6.08
N ARG A 122 -10.45 -7.83 6.09
CA ARG A 122 -11.53 -7.82 5.10
C ARG A 122 -11.08 -7.28 3.75
N ILE A 123 -10.14 -6.33 3.73
CA ILE A 123 -9.54 -5.84 2.49
C ILE A 123 -8.79 -6.99 1.80
N THR A 124 -7.93 -7.70 2.54
CA THR A 124 -7.23 -8.88 2.06
C THR A 124 -8.20 -9.94 1.54
N ALA A 125 -9.28 -10.22 2.27
CA ALA A 125 -10.32 -11.15 1.80
C ALA A 125 -10.94 -10.69 0.47
N ASN A 126 -11.37 -9.42 0.36
CA ASN A 126 -11.95 -8.90 -0.89
C ASN A 126 -10.97 -8.98 -2.07
N VAL A 127 -9.70 -8.61 -1.87
CA VAL A 127 -8.67 -8.64 -2.92
C VAL A 127 -8.38 -10.08 -3.37
N GLU A 128 -8.31 -11.01 -2.43
CA GLU A 128 -8.09 -12.43 -2.74
C GLU A 128 -9.31 -13.09 -3.37
N ASP A 129 -10.53 -12.71 -2.98
CA ASP A 129 -11.77 -13.18 -3.60
C ASP A 129 -11.86 -12.72 -5.06
N LEU A 130 -11.50 -11.47 -5.35
CA LEU A 130 -11.42 -10.96 -6.72
C LEU A 130 -10.43 -11.77 -7.57
N ALA A 131 -9.23 -12.03 -7.03
CA ALA A 131 -8.22 -12.84 -7.70
C ALA A 131 -8.70 -14.28 -7.92
N ALA A 132 -9.29 -14.91 -6.91
CA ALA A 132 -9.76 -16.30 -7.00
C ALA A 132 -10.87 -16.49 -8.04
N HIS A 133 -11.79 -15.53 -8.17
CA HIS A 133 -12.95 -15.64 -9.07
C HIS A 133 -12.68 -15.17 -10.49
N TYR A 134 -11.85 -14.12 -10.66
CA TYR A 134 -11.68 -13.44 -11.94
C TYR A 134 -10.23 -13.41 -12.44
N GLY A 135 -9.28 -13.85 -11.61
CA GLY A 135 -7.89 -14.05 -12.01
C GLY A 135 -7.64 -15.41 -12.66
N LYS A 136 -6.45 -15.57 -13.23
CA LYS A 136 -6.02 -16.83 -13.87
C LYS A 136 -5.22 -17.68 -12.88
N PRO A 137 -5.38 -19.02 -12.86
CA PRO A 137 -4.60 -19.89 -11.97
C PRO A 137 -3.10 -19.73 -12.21
N LEU A 138 -2.33 -19.75 -11.12
CA LEU A 138 -0.87 -19.74 -11.13
C LEU A 138 -0.32 -21.06 -10.61
N PRO A 139 0.77 -21.58 -11.20
CA PRO A 139 1.51 -22.67 -10.61
C PRO A 139 2.16 -22.19 -9.31
N CYS A 140 2.40 -23.13 -8.40
CA CYS A 140 3.13 -22.85 -7.18
C CYS A 140 4.52 -23.50 -7.21
N PRO A 141 5.56 -22.82 -6.70
CA PRO A 141 6.92 -23.35 -6.74
C PRO A 141 7.12 -24.66 -5.95
N ASP A 142 6.46 -24.84 -4.81
CA ASP A 142 6.84 -25.91 -3.86
C ASP A 142 5.72 -26.85 -3.37
N THR A 143 4.44 -26.44 -3.35
CA THR A 143 3.37 -27.32 -2.81
C THR A 143 2.18 -27.44 -3.74
N GLN A 144 1.50 -28.59 -3.65
CA GLN A 144 0.28 -28.87 -4.41
C GLN A 144 -0.94 -28.05 -3.93
N ASP A 145 -0.82 -27.30 -2.82
CA ASP A 145 -1.94 -26.67 -2.11
C ASP A 145 -1.88 -25.13 -2.03
N CYS A 146 -1.00 -24.50 -2.81
CA CYS A 146 -0.88 -23.05 -2.95
C CYS A 146 -1.47 -22.54 -4.27
N GLN A 147 -2.62 -23.10 -4.68
CA GLN A 147 -3.36 -22.55 -5.82
C GLN A 147 -3.76 -21.09 -5.53
N ARG A 148 -3.05 -20.17 -6.18
CA ARG A 148 -3.31 -18.74 -6.17
C ARG A 148 -3.57 -18.32 -7.60
N ASN A 149 -4.22 -17.18 -7.78
CA ASN A 149 -4.53 -16.64 -9.09
C ASN A 149 -3.82 -15.30 -9.29
N THR A 150 -3.62 -14.92 -10.55
CA THR A 150 -3.28 -13.54 -10.92
C THR A 150 -4.34 -12.58 -10.37
N PHE A 151 -4.02 -11.30 -10.28
CA PHE A 151 -5.08 -10.30 -10.14
C PHE A 151 -5.87 -10.20 -11.46
N PRO A 152 -7.20 -9.98 -11.43
CA PRO A 152 -7.99 -9.79 -12.65
C PRO A 152 -7.58 -8.52 -13.37
N SER A 153 -7.56 -8.55 -14.70
CA SER A 153 -7.37 -7.34 -15.51
C SER A 153 -8.58 -6.39 -15.40
N PRO A 154 -8.45 -5.12 -15.80
CA PRO A 154 -9.60 -4.23 -15.93
C PRO A 154 -10.75 -4.84 -16.75
N SER A 155 -10.44 -5.46 -17.89
CA SER A 155 -11.44 -6.11 -18.74
C SER A 155 -12.14 -7.30 -18.07
N ASP A 156 -11.43 -8.09 -17.26
CA ASP A 156 -12.03 -9.20 -16.50
C ASP A 156 -13.08 -8.67 -15.50
N LEU A 157 -12.78 -7.56 -14.81
CA LEU A 157 -13.72 -6.95 -13.87
C LEU A 157 -14.91 -6.29 -14.55
N VAL A 158 -14.69 -5.62 -15.70
CA VAL A 158 -15.80 -5.08 -16.52
C VAL A 158 -16.72 -6.22 -16.97
N GLY A 159 -16.17 -7.33 -17.45
CA GLY A 159 -16.93 -8.50 -17.86
C GLY A 159 -17.71 -9.17 -16.72
N ALA A 160 -17.16 -9.16 -15.50
CA ALA A 160 -17.85 -9.67 -14.31
C ALA A 160 -19.05 -8.81 -13.89
N GLY A 161 -18.91 -7.48 -13.98
CA GLY A 161 -19.94 -6.50 -13.67
C GLY A 161 -20.15 -6.26 -12.16
N GLU A 162 -20.84 -5.15 -11.85
CA GLU A 162 -20.98 -4.63 -10.48
C GLU A 162 -21.64 -5.62 -9.52
N GLN A 163 -22.70 -6.30 -9.95
CA GLN A 163 -23.45 -7.20 -9.09
C GLN A 163 -22.57 -8.38 -8.61
N ALA A 164 -21.74 -8.92 -9.49
CA ALA A 164 -20.85 -10.02 -9.14
C ALA A 164 -19.83 -9.57 -8.07
N LEU A 165 -19.33 -8.34 -8.15
CA LEU A 165 -18.45 -7.76 -7.13
C LEU A 165 -19.18 -7.53 -5.80
N ARG A 166 -20.47 -7.18 -5.84
CA ARG A 166 -21.30 -7.08 -4.62
C ARG A 166 -21.50 -8.44 -3.95
N ASP A 167 -21.62 -9.50 -4.75
CA ASP A 167 -21.78 -10.87 -4.25
C ASP A 167 -20.52 -11.32 -3.48
N LEU A 168 -19.33 -10.87 -3.93
CA LEU A 168 -18.04 -10.95 -3.21
C LEU A 168 -17.89 -9.96 -2.04
N LYS A 169 -18.99 -9.36 -1.58
CA LYS A 169 -19.08 -8.50 -0.37
C LYS A 169 -18.28 -7.20 -0.45
N LEU A 170 -17.97 -6.68 -1.64
CA LEU A 170 -17.35 -5.36 -1.77
C LEU A 170 -18.28 -4.21 -1.32
N GLY A 171 -19.59 -4.44 -1.34
CA GLY A 171 -20.61 -3.46 -0.92
C GLY A 171 -20.63 -2.24 -1.83
N PHE A 172 -20.65 -1.03 -1.26
CA PHE A 172 -20.66 0.21 -2.05
C PHE A 172 -19.39 0.40 -2.90
N ARG A 173 -18.29 -0.29 -2.55
CA ARG A 173 -17.01 -0.17 -3.27
C ARG A 173 -17.06 -0.85 -4.64
N ALA A 174 -17.98 -1.79 -4.87
CA ALA A 174 -18.17 -2.44 -6.16
C ALA A 174 -18.38 -1.41 -7.29
N VAL A 175 -19.15 -0.35 -7.04
CA VAL A 175 -19.38 0.75 -7.99
C VAL A 175 -18.08 1.43 -8.38
N ASN A 176 -17.20 1.68 -7.41
CA ASN A 176 -15.93 2.38 -7.64
C ASN A 176 -14.92 1.46 -8.36
N VAL A 177 -14.89 0.18 -8.01
CA VAL A 177 -14.03 -0.81 -8.69
C VAL A 177 -14.44 -0.95 -10.15
N ILE A 178 -15.73 -1.11 -10.44
CA ILE A 178 -16.21 -1.20 -11.84
C ILE A 178 -15.94 0.09 -12.59
N ALA A 179 -16.22 1.26 -12.00
CA ALA A 179 -15.97 2.52 -12.68
C ALA A 179 -14.47 2.74 -12.99
N ALA A 180 -13.57 2.33 -12.09
CA ALA A 180 -12.13 2.36 -12.36
C ALA A 180 -11.73 1.36 -13.46
N ALA A 181 -12.30 0.15 -13.43
CA ALA A 181 -12.06 -0.88 -14.44
C ALA A 181 -12.53 -0.45 -15.83
N GLU A 182 -13.74 0.11 -15.94
CA GLU A 182 -14.30 0.65 -17.19
C GLU A 182 -13.44 1.79 -17.73
N GLY A 183 -13.08 2.76 -16.88
CA GLY A 183 -12.24 3.89 -17.27
C GLY A 183 -10.92 3.42 -17.88
N ILE A 184 -10.23 2.50 -17.21
CA ILE A 184 -8.93 1.98 -17.70
C ILE A 184 -9.12 1.07 -18.93
N ALA A 185 -10.08 0.16 -18.92
CA ALA A 185 -10.29 -0.80 -20.02
C ALA A 185 -10.70 -0.11 -21.33
N HIS A 186 -11.43 1.01 -21.27
CA HIS A 186 -11.88 1.76 -22.43
C HIS A 186 -10.93 2.90 -22.84
N GLY A 187 -9.83 3.11 -22.10
CA GLY A 187 -8.86 4.18 -22.37
C GLY A 187 -9.35 5.59 -22.01
N GLU A 188 -10.36 5.69 -21.15
CA GLU A 188 -10.88 6.96 -20.61
C GLU A 188 -10.20 7.38 -19.30
N GLY A 189 -9.59 6.41 -18.61
CA GLY A 189 -8.77 6.60 -17.41
C GLY A 189 -7.28 6.74 -17.72
N PRO A 190 -6.45 7.03 -16.70
CA PRO A 190 -5.03 7.20 -16.90
C PRO A 190 -4.32 5.89 -17.22
N ASP A 191 -3.25 5.97 -18.01
CA ASP A 191 -2.23 4.92 -18.04
C ASP A 191 -1.46 4.96 -16.71
N LEU A 192 -1.78 4.01 -15.83
CA LEU A 192 -1.20 3.94 -14.50
C LEU A 192 0.33 3.77 -14.52
N TYR A 193 0.89 3.11 -15.53
CA TYR A 193 2.34 2.96 -15.62
C TYR A 193 3.02 4.26 -16.05
N ALA A 194 2.39 5.02 -16.96
CA ALA A 194 2.89 6.35 -17.36
C ALA A 194 2.93 7.34 -16.18
N LEU A 195 2.04 7.17 -15.18
CA LEU A 195 2.04 8.02 -13.98
C LEU A 195 3.30 7.85 -13.09
N ARG A 196 4.07 6.76 -13.25
CA ARG A 196 5.38 6.63 -12.56
C ARG A 196 6.33 7.75 -12.95
N GLU A 197 6.31 8.14 -14.22
CA GLU A 197 7.20 9.18 -14.77
C GLU A 197 6.58 10.59 -14.71
N ALA A 198 5.26 10.70 -14.52
CA ALA A 198 4.56 11.98 -14.44
C ALA A 198 4.89 12.76 -13.15
N ASP A 199 4.59 14.05 -13.11
CA ASP A 199 4.74 14.81 -11.87
C ASP A 199 3.71 14.40 -10.81
N TYR A 200 4.01 14.71 -9.55
CA TYR A 200 3.16 14.37 -8.41
C TYR A 200 1.73 14.94 -8.53
N ASP A 201 1.60 16.22 -8.86
CA ASP A 201 0.29 16.90 -8.93
C ASP A 201 -0.54 16.41 -10.12
N ASP A 202 0.11 16.09 -11.25
CA ASP A 202 -0.53 15.49 -12.41
C ASP A 202 -1.03 14.09 -12.08
N SER A 203 -0.19 13.27 -11.44
CA SER A 203 -0.58 11.93 -10.98
C SER A 203 -1.76 11.97 -10.03
N LEU A 204 -1.76 12.89 -9.06
CA LEU A 204 -2.86 13.07 -8.12
C LEU A 204 -4.15 13.51 -8.84
N THR A 205 -4.02 14.44 -9.78
CA THR A 205 -5.15 14.96 -10.56
C THR A 205 -5.80 13.86 -11.39
N GLU A 206 -5.00 13.06 -12.10
CA GLU A 206 -5.52 11.95 -12.92
C GLU A 206 -6.18 10.86 -12.07
N LEU A 207 -5.61 10.50 -10.92
CA LEU A 207 -6.19 9.50 -10.04
C LEU A 207 -7.52 9.95 -9.42
N VAL A 208 -7.63 11.20 -8.96
CA VAL A 208 -8.85 11.73 -8.32
C VAL A 208 -9.98 11.95 -9.32
N ARG A 209 -9.69 12.05 -10.63
CA ARG A 209 -10.73 12.05 -11.68
C ARG A 209 -11.47 10.72 -11.77
N LEU A 210 -10.84 9.61 -11.40
CA LEU A 210 -11.50 8.32 -11.34
C LEU A 210 -12.59 8.33 -10.28
N ARG A 211 -13.78 7.87 -10.68
CA ARG A 211 -14.97 7.90 -9.82
C ARG A 211 -14.71 7.16 -8.50
N GLY A 212 -14.94 7.86 -7.39
CA GLY A 212 -14.85 7.28 -6.05
C GLY A 212 -13.42 7.17 -5.49
N ILE A 213 -12.44 7.77 -6.18
CA ILE A 213 -11.07 7.91 -5.69
C ILE A 213 -10.92 9.28 -5.04
N ALA A 214 -10.67 9.28 -3.73
CA ALA A 214 -10.39 10.49 -2.95
C ALA A 214 -8.88 10.67 -2.73
N ASP A 215 -8.49 11.83 -2.20
CA ASP A 215 -7.09 12.24 -1.98
C ASP A 215 -6.27 11.15 -1.24
N LYS A 216 -6.83 10.55 -0.18
CA LYS A 216 -6.17 9.45 0.55
C LYS A 216 -5.88 8.25 -0.34
N VAL A 217 -6.85 7.80 -1.14
CA VAL A 217 -6.68 6.61 -1.99
C VAL A 217 -5.64 6.90 -3.06
N ALA A 218 -5.74 8.05 -3.74
CA ALA A 218 -4.75 8.46 -4.75
C ALA A 218 -3.33 8.51 -4.16
N ASN A 219 -3.15 9.09 -2.98
CA ASN A 219 -1.85 9.13 -2.31
C ASN A 219 -1.32 7.74 -1.94
N CYS A 220 -2.19 6.80 -1.52
CA CYS A 220 -1.74 5.42 -1.31
C CYS A 220 -1.23 4.80 -2.61
N VAL A 221 -1.97 4.94 -3.72
CA VAL A 221 -1.52 4.41 -5.02
C VAL A 221 -0.20 5.03 -5.45
N MET A 222 -0.07 6.35 -5.30
CA MET A 222 1.15 7.08 -5.63
C MET A 222 2.36 6.61 -4.83
N LEU A 223 2.21 6.47 -3.50
CA LEU A 223 3.28 6.03 -2.61
C LEU A 223 3.72 4.59 -2.90
N PHE A 224 2.74 3.68 -3.06
CA PHE A 224 3.02 2.24 -3.06
C PHE A 224 3.19 1.62 -4.44
N SER A 225 2.97 2.37 -5.53
CA SER A 225 3.04 1.81 -6.89
C SER A 225 3.47 2.76 -8.00
N LEU A 226 3.44 4.09 -7.78
CA LEU A 226 3.73 5.09 -8.82
C LEU A 226 4.98 5.94 -8.56
N ASP A 227 5.89 5.46 -7.70
CA ASP A 227 7.19 6.10 -7.48
C ASP A 227 7.12 7.57 -7.04
N LYS A 228 6.13 7.89 -6.19
CA LYS A 228 6.03 9.19 -5.53
C LYS A 228 6.38 9.04 -4.04
N PRO A 229 7.67 9.00 -3.67
CA PRO A 229 8.09 8.80 -2.27
C PRO A 229 7.61 9.93 -1.34
N GLN A 230 7.29 11.11 -1.88
CA GLN A 230 6.72 12.24 -1.17
C GLN A 230 5.20 12.13 -0.91
N ALA A 231 4.50 11.15 -1.48
CA ALA A 231 3.06 11.02 -1.31
C ALA A 231 2.70 10.69 0.15
N PHE A 232 1.70 11.39 0.68
CA PHE A 232 1.35 11.34 2.11
C PHE A 232 -0.15 11.02 2.31
N PRO A 233 -0.54 9.74 2.38
CA PRO A 233 -1.93 9.36 2.56
C PRO A 233 -2.43 9.70 3.97
N VAL A 234 -3.48 10.52 4.08
CA VAL A 234 -4.06 10.92 5.38
C VAL A 234 -5.27 10.06 5.71
N ASP A 235 -5.06 9.03 6.54
CA ASP A 235 -6.11 8.18 7.09
C ASP A 235 -6.39 8.49 8.58
N VAL A 236 -7.23 7.66 9.22
CA VAL A 236 -7.58 7.86 10.64
C VAL A 236 -6.40 7.69 11.60
N TRP A 237 -5.41 6.86 11.26
CA TRP A 237 -4.21 6.64 12.09
C TRP A 237 -3.23 7.79 11.93
N ILE A 238 -3.05 8.28 10.71
CA ILE A 238 -2.26 9.48 10.45
C ILE A 238 -2.89 10.71 11.10
N VAL A 239 -4.21 10.87 11.05
CA VAL A 239 -4.90 11.95 11.78
C VAL A 239 -4.66 11.87 13.29
N LYS A 240 -4.62 10.66 13.87
CA LYS A 240 -4.26 10.47 15.29
C LYS A 240 -2.78 10.81 15.53
N ALA A 241 -1.87 10.33 14.68
CA ALA A 241 -0.44 10.64 14.74
C ALA A 241 -0.21 12.14 14.75
N LEU A 242 -0.73 12.84 13.74
CA LEU A 242 -0.56 14.28 13.60
C LEU A 242 -1.14 15.05 14.79
N ARG A 243 -2.32 14.65 15.28
CA ARG A 243 -2.95 15.30 16.44
C ARG A 243 -2.13 15.15 17.72
N ASP A 244 -1.59 13.96 17.94
CA ASP A 244 -0.91 13.63 19.20
C ASP A 244 0.53 14.15 19.23
N TRP A 245 1.18 14.25 18.06
CA TRP A 245 2.60 14.56 17.92
C TRP A 245 2.86 16.02 17.57
N TYR A 246 1.98 16.66 16.81
CA TYR A 246 2.26 17.98 16.23
C TYR A 246 1.17 18.99 16.57
N PRO A 247 1.39 19.87 17.56
CA PRO A 247 0.44 20.94 17.90
C PRO A 247 0.19 21.94 16.75
N ASP A 248 1.13 22.06 15.82
CA ASP A 248 1.10 22.94 14.66
C ASP A 248 0.49 22.28 13.41
N ALA A 249 0.27 20.96 13.42
CA ALA A 249 -0.37 20.29 12.29
C ALA A 249 -1.82 20.77 12.11
N PRO A 250 -2.30 20.97 10.87
CA PRO A 250 -3.64 21.51 10.58
C PRO A 250 -4.76 20.47 10.79
N VAL A 251 -4.77 19.83 11.96
CA VAL A 251 -5.75 18.83 12.35
C VAL A 251 -6.95 19.54 12.98
N PRO A 252 -8.19 19.31 12.51
CA PRO A 252 -9.36 19.94 13.12
C PRO A 252 -9.58 19.44 14.56
N PRO A 253 -10.23 20.25 15.41
CA PRO A 253 -10.55 19.89 16.79
C PRO A 253 -11.26 18.54 16.87
N ALA A 254 -10.90 17.71 17.85
CA ALA A 254 -11.45 16.36 17.99
C ALA A 254 -12.98 16.34 18.20
N LEU A 255 -13.51 17.39 18.84
CA LEU A 255 -14.94 17.61 19.05
C LEU A 255 -15.37 18.93 18.39
N ASN A 256 -16.56 18.94 17.80
CA ASN A 256 -17.17 20.15 17.27
C ASN A 256 -17.86 20.96 18.37
N SER A 257 -18.43 22.12 18.02
CA SER A 257 -19.13 23.01 18.96
C SER A 257 -20.28 22.34 19.73
N ASN A 258 -20.81 21.23 19.22
CA ASN A 258 -21.91 20.48 19.82
C ASN A 258 -21.42 19.27 20.64
N GLY A 259 -20.11 19.12 20.84
CA GLY A 259 -19.51 18.00 21.57
C GLY A 259 -19.43 16.68 20.78
N ASN A 260 -19.74 16.67 19.49
CA ASN A 260 -19.68 15.48 18.65
C ASN A 260 -18.29 15.30 18.03
N LYS A 261 -17.87 14.05 17.78
CA LYS A 261 -16.61 13.74 17.10
C LYS A 261 -16.54 14.41 15.73
N THR A 262 -15.49 15.17 15.49
CA THR A 262 -15.22 15.79 14.19
C THR A 262 -14.55 14.78 13.26
N THR A 263 -15.12 14.61 12.07
CA THR A 263 -14.46 13.88 10.98
C THR A 263 -13.75 14.90 10.08
N PRO A 264 -12.43 14.75 9.84
CA PRO A 264 -11.73 15.63 8.90
C PRO A 264 -12.37 15.61 7.51
N THR A 265 -12.58 16.79 6.94
CA THR A 265 -13.07 16.95 5.57
C THR A 265 -11.93 16.70 4.58
N GLU A 266 -12.23 16.57 3.30
CA GLU A 266 -11.19 16.45 2.26
C GLU A 266 -10.26 17.68 2.23
N ARG A 267 -10.78 18.87 2.56
CA ARG A 267 -9.96 20.08 2.72
C ARG A 267 -8.93 19.89 3.84
N HIS A 268 -9.36 19.45 5.04
CA HIS A 268 -8.44 19.23 6.15
C HIS A 268 -7.40 18.16 5.83
N LYS A 269 -7.79 17.07 5.12
CA LYS A 269 -6.85 16.04 4.66
C LYS A 269 -5.80 16.59 3.72
N ARG A 270 -6.21 17.44 2.76
CA ARG A 270 -5.28 18.13 1.87
C ARG A 270 -4.32 19.04 2.64
N GLU A 271 -4.82 19.85 3.57
CA GLU A 271 -3.97 20.73 4.39
C GLU A 271 -2.95 19.93 5.22
N MET A 272 -3.35 18.79 5.81
CA MET A 272 -2.42 17.89 6.51
C MET A 272 -1.37 17.26 5.57
N ARG A 273 -1.77 16.89 4.35
CA ARG A 273 -0.87 16.36 3.33
C ARG A 273 0.15 17.42 2.89
N GLU A 274 -0.29 18.63 2.60
CA GLU A 274 0.57 19.77 2.22
C GLU A 274 1.55 20.12 3.34
N TRP A 275 1.09 20.15 4.59
CA TRP A 275 1.96 20.34 5.76
C TRP A 275 3.06 19.26 5.85
N ALA A 276 2.72 17.99 5.62
CA ALA A 276 3.69 16.90 5.65
C ALA A 276 4.69 16.96 4.48
N LEU A 277 4.24 17.37 3.29
CA LEU A 277 5.09 17.59 2.12
C LEU A 277 6.10 18.73 2.38
N GLU A 278 5.66 19.84 2.95
CA GLU A 278 6.54 20.96 3.30
C GLU A 278 7.58 20.56 4.35
N ARG A 279 7.16 19.76 5.34
CA ARG A 279 8.02 19.35 6.46
C ARG A 279 9.02 18.27 6.12
N TYR A 280 8.62 17.25 5.37
CA TYR A 280 9.43 16.04 5.13
C TYR A 280 9.93 15.90 3.69
N GLY A 281 9.46 16.75 2.76
CA GLY A 281 9.88 16.73 1.37
C GLY A 281 9.72 15.35 0.73
N GLU A 282 10.79 14.87 0.10
CA GLU A 282 10.84 13.56 -0.56
C GLU A 282 10.66 12.37 0.40
N HIS A 283 10.89 12.56 1.70
CA HIS A 283 10.77 11.50 2.71
C HIS A 283 9.37 11.40 3.35
N ALA A 284 8.42 12.24 2.92
CA ALA A 284 7.08 12.28 3.52
C ALA A 284 6.37 10.92 3.52
N GLY A 285 6.48 10.13 2.46
CA GLY A 285 5.87 8.79 2.39
C GLY A 285 6.48 7.80 3.38
N TYR A 286 7.80 7.88 3.62
CA TYR A 286 8.45 7.10 4.67
C TYR A 286 8.04 7.59 6.07
N ALA A 287 7.99 8.90 6.30
CA ALA A 287 7.45 9.46 7.54
C ALA A 287 6.02 8.95 7.82
N ASN A 288 5.17 8.93 6.78
CA ASN A 288 3.82 8.37 6.85
C ASN A 288 3.82 6.90 7.27
N GLN A 289 4.65 6.06 6.65
CA GLN A 289 4.74 4.64 6.99
C GLN A 289 5.13 4.42 8.45
N TYR A 290 6.14 5.15 8.94
CA TYR A 290 6.59 5.05 10.32
C TYR A 290 5.52 5.55 11.30
N MET A 291 4.84 6.66 11.02
CA MET A 291 3.71 7.17 11.82
C MET A 291 2.58 6.14 11.91
N PHE A 292 2.16 5.59 10.75
CA PHE A 292 1.09 4.63 10.67
C PHE A 292 1.41 3.35 11.44
N HIS A 293 2.59 2.77 11.21
CA HIS A 293 3.03 1.55 11.86
C HIS A 293 3.13 1.72 13.37
N HIS A 294 3.76 2.80 13.82
CA HIS A 294 3.94 3.05 15.25
C HIS A 294 2.60 3.26 15.96
N LYS A 295 1.72 4.13 15.45
CA LYS A 295 0.42 4.36 16.09
C LYS A 295 -0.46 3.11 16.12
N ARG A 296 -0.44 2.31 15.05
CA ARG A 296 -1.19 1.06 15.01
C ARG A 296 -0.60 0.00 15.93
N TRP A 297 0.73 -0.09 16.04
CA TRP A 297 1.40 -1.01 16.95
C TRP A 297 1.11 -0.69 18.42
N VAL A 298 1.18 0.58 18.82
CA VAL A 298 0.89 1.01 20.19
C VAL A 298 -0.56 0.68 20.57
N ASP A 299 -1.52 0.93 19.68
CA ASP A 299 -2.95 0.65 19.94
C ASP A 299 -3.22 -0.86 20.09
N LEU A 300 -2.53 -1.71 19.31
CA LEU A 300 -2.66 -3.17 19.40
C LEU A 300 -1.90 -3.78 20.60
N SER A 301 -0.84 -3.15 21.06
CA SER A 301 0.01 -3.64 22.15
C SER A 301 -0.35 -3.06 23.52
N GLY A 302 -1.16 -1.99 23.54
CA GLY A 302 -1.62 -1.27 24.73
C GLY A 302 -3.06 -1.61 25.15
N GLY A 303 -3.60 -2.75 24.69
CA GLY A 303 -4.91 -3.29 25.08
C GLY A 303 -4.80 -4.43 26.09
#